data_AF-A0A843FW10-F1
#
_entry.id   AF-A0A843FW10-F1
#
_cell.length_a   1.000
_cell.length_b   1.000
_cell.length_c   1.000
_cell.angle_alpha   90.00
_cell.angle_beta   90.00
_cell.angle_gamma   90.00
#
_symmetry.space_group_name_H-M   'P 1'
#
loop_
_entity.id
_entity.type
_entity.pdbx_description
1 polymer ?
#
loop_
_entity_poly.entity_id
_entity_poly.type
_entity_poly.pdbx_seq_one_letter_code
_entity_poly.pdbx_strand_id
1 'polypeptide(L)'
;MAIDEEQVRNWLMEEDLIREKIYDENANFHYIINFPNNNAMDIINPKSKEDVLIIGCATEVSQEEQSIIKSSPKDVNQEFIWKIRFSLNEMLLDFELEHPNDQLTRFIITEDIFEDGLTKH
;
A
#
# COMPACT_ATOMS: atom_id res chain seq x y z
N MET A 1 -4.28 -1.52 22.72
CA MET A 1 -4.55 -2.97 22.94
C MET A 1 -4.25 -3.68 21.62
N ALA A 2 -4.21 -5.01 21.57
CA ALA A 2 -4.02 -5.69 20.28
C ALA A 2 -5.28 -5.54 19.41
N ILE A 3 -5.11 -5.42 18.11
CA ILE A 3 -6.23 -5.36 17.16
C ILE A 3 -6.92 -6.73 17.07
N ASP A 4 -8.25 -6.72 17.13
CA ASP A 4 -9.07 -7.93 16.99
C ASP A 4 -9.25 -8.32 15.52
N GLU A 5 -8.63 -9.43 15.12
CA GLU A 5 -8.73 -9.98 13.77
C GLU A 5 -10.17 -10.28 13.36
N GLU A 6 -11.00 -10.81 14.27
CA GLU A 6 -12.37 -11.20 13.94
C GLU A 6 -13.22 -9.97 13.60
N GLN A 7 -13.01 -8.88 14.33
CA GLN A 7 -13.65 -7.60 14.07
C GLN A 7 -13.27 -7.06 12.68
N VAL A 8 -11.97 -6.98 12.37
CA VAL A 8 -11.48 -6.49 11.06
C VAL A 8 -12.01 -7.37 9.93
N ARG A 9 -11.94 -8.70 10.10
CA ARG A 9 -12.46 -9.65 9.12
C ARG A 9 -13.96 -9.45 8.86
N ASN A 10 -14.76 -9.25 9.90
CA ASN A 10 -16.20 -9.03 9.76
C ASN A 10 -16.50 -7.76 8.96
N TRP A 11 -15.80 -6.66 9.24
CA TRP A 11 -15.95 -5.43 8.46
C TRP A 11 -15.61 -5.62 6.97
N LEU A 12 -14.50 -6.30 6.67
CA LEU A 12 -14.10 -6.58 5.29
C LEU A 12 -15.09 -7.52 4.57
N MET A 13 -15.69 -8.47 5.28
CA MET A 13 -16.71 -9.38 4.73
C MET A 13 -18.04 -8.68 4.46
N GLU A 14 -18.46 -7.77 5.32
CA GLU A 14 -19.70 -6.99 5.13
C GLU A 14 -19.69 -6.19 3.82
N GLU A 15 -18.51 -5.75 3.39
CA GLU A 15 -18.30 -4.95 2.17
C GLU A 15 -17.83 -5.81 0.97
N ASP A 16 -17.78 -7.15 1.11
CA ASP A 16 -17.31 -8.09 0.08
C ASP A 16 -15.90 -7.79 -0.47
N LEU A 17 -15.00 -7.30 0.40
CA LEU A 17 -13.66 -6.85 0.02
C LEU A 17 -12.60 -7.95 0.05
N ILE A 18 -12.80 -8.98 0.88
CA ILE A 18 -11.79 -10.03 1.08
C ILE A 18 -11.65 -10.87 -0.20
N ARG A 19 -10.44 -10.88 -0.74
CA ARG A 19 -10.04 -11.83 -1.79
C ARG A 19 -9.54 -13.13 -1.17
N GLU A 20 -8.57 -13.04 -0.26
CA GLU A 20 -7.99 -14.19 0.43
C GLU A 20 -7.26 -13.78 1.71
N LYS A 21 -7.02 -14.76 2.60
CA LYS A 21 -6.08 -14.64 3.73
C LYS A 21 -4.81 -15.37 3.35
N ILE A 22 -3.66 -14.74 3.52
CA ILE A 22 -2.36 -15.37 3.25
C ILE A 22 -1.55 -15.57 4.54
N TYR A 23 -0.61 -16.51 4.47
CA TYR A 23 0.35 -16.73 5.55
C TYR A 23 1.54 -15.79 5.37
N ASP A 24 1.76 -14.93 6.36
CA ASP A 24 2.97 -14.11 6.49
C ASP A 24 3.62 -14.42 7.85
N GLU A 25 4.89 -14.78 7.82
CA GLU A 25 5.67 -15.09 9.02
C GLU A 25 5.84 -13.89 9.95
N ASN A 26 5.72 -12.67 9.42
CA ASN A 26 5.91 -11.41 10.14
C ASN A 26 4.59 -10.77 10.59
N ALA A 27 3.44 -11.33 10.21
CA ALA A 27 2.12 -10.81 10.54
C ALA A 27 1.33 -11.75 11.45
N ASN A 28 0.53 -11.18 12.36
CA ASN A 28 -0.49 -11.92 13.10
C ASN A 28 -1.60 -12.38 12.14
N PHE A 29 -2.01 -11.47 11.24
CA PHE A 29 -2.88 -11.78 10.12
C PHE A 29 -2.57 -10.88 8.92
N HIS A 30 -2.83 -11.41 7.74
CA HIS A 30 -2.64 -10.74 6.46
C HIS A 30 -3.78 -11.09 5.52
N TYR A 31 -4.59 -10.09 5.18
CA TYR A 31 -5.65 -10.21 4.18
C TYR A 31 -5.25 -9.49 2.90
N ILE A 32 -5.53 -10.13 1.76
CA ILE A 32 -5.56 -9.46 0.47
C ILE A 32 -7.01 -9.04 0.23
N ILE A 33 -7.21 -7.75 -0.04
CA ILE A 33 -8.50 -7.18 -0.39
C ILE A 33 -8.48 -6.68 -1.84
N ASN A 34 -9.66 -6.53 -2.45
CA ASN A 34 -9.80 -5.94 -3.78
C ASN A 34 -10.52 -4.59 -3.69
N PHE A 35 -9.78 -3.47 -3.77
CA PHE A 35 -10.36 -2.12 -3.75
C PHE A 35 -9.46 -1.07 -4.43
N PRO A 36 -9.99 -0.17 -5.28
CA PRO A 36 -11.24 -0.31 -6.01
C PRO A 36 -11.12 -1.35 -7.13
N ASN A 37 -12.20 -2.08 -7.48
CA ASN A 37 -12.36 -3.00 -8.62
C ASN A 37 -11.05 -3.57 -9.24
N ASN A 38 -10.69 -4.81 -8.86
CA ASN A 38 -9.48 -5.53 -9.30
C ASN A 38 -8.13 -4.94 -8.85
N ASN A 39 -8.10 -3.85 -8.08
CA ASN A 39 -6.88 -3.42 -7.41
C ASN A 39 -6.66 -4.20 -6.12
N ALA A 40 -5.53 -4.91 -6.02
CA ALA A 40 -5.19 -5.67 -4.82
C ALA A 40 -4.53 -4.75 -3.78
N MET A 41 -4.98 -4.84 -2.53
CA MET A 41 -4.37 -4.15 -1.40
C MET A 41 -4.17 -5.14 -0.25
N ASP A 42 -3.20 -4.85 0.60
CA ASP A 42 -2.80 -5.64 1.74
C ASP A 42 -3.34 -5.02 3.03
N ILE A 43 -3.94 -5.83 3.88
CA ILE A 43 -4.33 -5.48 5.25
C ILE A 43 -3.52 -6.36 6.20
N ILE A 44 -2.58 -5.76 6.91
CA ILE A 44 -1.54 -6.47 7.68
C ILE A 44 -1.57 -6.00 9.13
N ASN A 45 -1.63 -6.92 10.09
CA ASN A 45 -1.30 -6.62 11.48
C ASN A 45 0.06 -7.26 11.80
N PRO A 46 1.14 -6.47 11.98
CA PRO A 46 2.49 -7.01 12.15
C PRO A 46 2.71 -7.59 13.55
N LYS A 47 3.48 -8.68 13.66
CA LYS A 47 3.88 -9.28 14.95
C LYS A 47 4.74 -8.34 15.79
N SER A 48 5.47 -7.43 15.16
CA SER A 48 6.31 -6.45 15.85
C SER A 48 5.49 -5.37 16.56
N LYS A 49 4.22 -5.19 16.20
CA LYS A 49 3.35 -4.12 16.69
C LYS A 49 1.87 -4.50 16.56
N GLU A 50 1.35 -5.15 17.59
CA GLU A 50 0.00 -5.73 17.58
C GLU A 50 -1.14 -4.69 17.61
N ASP A 51 -0.84 -3.44 17.98
CA ASP A 51 -1.78 -2.32 18.09
C ASP A 51 -1.89 -1.47 16.81
N VAL A 52 -1.31 -1.92 15.68
CA VAL A 52 -1.38 -1.22 14.39
C VAL A 52 -1.88 -2.13 13.28
N LEU A 53 -2.70 -1.58 12.39
CA LEU A 53 -3.10 -2.17 11.13
C LEU A 53 -2.45 -1.39 10.01
N ILE A 54 -1.74 -2.07 9.12
CA ILE A 54 -1.09 -1.46 7.96
C ILE A 54 -1.96 -1.78 6.74
N ILE A 55 -2.38 -0.72 6.04
CA ILE A 55 -3.01 -0.81 4.73
C ILE A 55 -1.94 -0.52 3.70
N GLY A 56 -1.56 -1.52 2.91
CA GLY A 56 -0.54 -1.42 1.89
C GLY A 56 -1.11 -1.53 0.48
N CYS A 57 -0.60 -0.74 -0.46
CA CYS A 57 -0.84 -0.92 -1.88
C CYS A 57 0.48 -0.87 -2.63
N ALA A 58 0.94 -2.03 -3.11
CA ALA A 58 2.10 -2.13 -3.98
C ALA A 58 1.65 -2.10 -5.45
N THR A 59 2.18 -1.16 -6.22
CA THR A 59 1.86 -0.99 -7.64
C THR A 59 3.12 -1.08 -8.48
N GLU A 60 3.10 -1.96 -9.48
CA GLU A 60 4.12 -2.01 -10.52
C GLU A 60 3.74 -1.11 -11.69
N VAL A 61 4.71 -0.33 -12.18
CA VAL A 61 4.55 0.44 -13.41
C VAL A 61 4.57 -0.53 -14.58
N SER A 62 3.62 -0.43 -15.50
CA SER A 62 3.58 -1.35 -16.65
C SER A 62 4.79 -1.17 -17.56
N GLN A 63 5.10 -2.20 -18.36
CA GLN A 63 6.24 -2.16 -19.29
C GLN A 63 6.12 -1.05 -20.34
N GLU A 64 4.90 -0.67 -20.72
CA GLU A 64 4.64 0.42 -21.65
C GLU A 64 5.09 1.76 -21.06
N GLU A 65 4.62 2.10 -19.86
CA GLU A 65 5.00 3.32 -19.15
C GLU A 65 6.48 3.32 -18.77
N GLN A 66 7.05 2.19 -18.33
CA GLN A 66 8.49 2.09 -18.07
C GLN A 66 9.33 2.41 -19.32
N SER A 67 8.85 2.01 -20.51
CA SER A 67 9.53 2.32 -21.78
C SER A 67 9.49 3.82 -22.09
N ILE A 68 8.37 4.48 -21.80
CA ILE A 68 8.22 5.94 -21.94
C ILE A 68 9.16 6.67 -20.97
N ILE A 69 9.18 6.27 -19.69
CA ILE A 69 10.07 6.85 -18.67
C ILE A 69 11.53 6.66 -19.08
N LYS A 70 11.91 5.46 -19.53
CA LYS A 70 13.28 5.16 -19.93
C LYS A 70 13.76 5.97 -21.14
N SER A 71 12.86 6.30 -22.06
CA SER A 71 13.16 7.11 -23.25
C SER A 71 13.10 8.61 -22.99
N SER A 72 12.60 9.03 -21.82
CA SER A 72 12.49 10.43 -21.43
C SER A 72 13.86 11.01 -21.00
N PRO A 73 14.06 12.34 -21.16
CA PRO A 73 15.25 13.02 -20.66
C PRO A 73 15.43 12.84 -19.15
N LYS A 74 16.68 12.82 -18.69
CA LYS A 74 17.02 12.55 -17.28
C LYS A 74 16.43 13.60 -16.32
N ASP A 75 16.50 14.86 -16.70
CA ASP A 75 15.94 15.98 -15.93
C ASP A 75 14.41 15.88 -15.80
N VAL A 76 13.72 15.48 -16.88
CA VAL A 76 12.28 15.22 -16.86
C VAL A 76 11.93 14.09 -15.88
N ASN A 77 12.69 13.00 -15.90
CA ASN A 77 12.49 11.88 -14.97
C ASN A 77 12.72 12.29 -13.51
N GLN A 78 13.77 13.10 -13.26
CA GLN A 78 14.03 13.63 -11.93
C GLN A 78 12.89 14.52 -11.42
N GLU A 79 12.40 15.43 -12.25
CA GLU A 79 11.25 16.26 -11.92
C GLU A 79 10.00 15.43 -11.63
N PHE A 80 9.76 14.38 -12.43
CA PHE A 80 8.65 13.46 -12.23
C PHE A 80 8.70 12.74 -10.88
N ILE A 81 9.86 12.20 -10.49
CA ILE A 81 10.03 11.56 -9.17
C ILE A 81 9.77 12.56 -8.03
N TRP A 82 10.30 13.79 -8.13
CA TRP A 82 10.04 14.82 -7.13
C TRP A 82 8.56 15.18 -7.04
N LYS A 83 7.88 15.30 -8.19
CA LYS A 83 6.46 15.59 -8.22
C LYS A 83 5.64 14.50 -7.53
N ILE A 84 5.95 13.22 -7.75
CA ILE A 84 5.29 12.12 -7.03
C ILE A 84 5.51 12.25 -5.53
N ARG A 85 6.78 12.45 -5.10
CA ARG A 85 7.11 12.59 -3.68
C ARG A 85 6.35 13.73 -3.02
N PHE A 86 6.25 14.89 -3.67
CA PHE A 86 5.52 16.02 -3.11
C PHE A 86 4.02 15.73 -3.04
N SER A 87 3.42 15.19 -4.11
CA SER A 87 1.99 14.83 -4.10
C SER A 87 1.64 13.82 -3.01
N LEU A 88 2.46 12.76 -2.82
CA LEU A 88 2.21 11.75 -1.79
C LEU A 88 2.38 12.33 -0.38
N ASN A 89 3.39 13.16 -0.16
CA ASN A 89 3.60 13.85 1.12
C ASN A 89 2.46 14.83 1.46
N GLU A 90 1.89 15.52 0.47
CA GLU A 90 0.74 16.41 0.67
C GLU A 90 -0.51 15.65 1.13
N MET A 91 -0.63 14.38 0.76
CA MET A 91 -1.70 13.48 1.23
C MET A 91 -1.40 12.84 2.59
N LEU A 92 -0.25 13.15 3.21
CA LEU A 92 0.21 12.57 4.48
C LEU A 92 0.33 11.04 4.45
N LEU A 93 0.65 10.48 3.29
CA LEU A 93 0.84 9.05 3.11
C LEU A 93 2.30 8.68 3.26
N ASP A 94 2.56 7.52 3.87
CA ASP A 94 3.88 6.91 3.83
C ASP A 94 4.05 6.16 2.50
N PHE A 95 5.26 6.19 1.95
CA PHE A 95 5.53 5.56 0.66
C PHE A 95 6.97 5.14 0.46
N GLU A 96 7.15 4.12 -0.37
CA GLU A 96 8.43 3.68 -0.91
C GLU A 96 8.37 3.76 -2.44
N LEU A 97 9.37 4.39 -3.06
CA LEU A 97 9.49 4.47 -4.51
C LEU A 97 10.72 3.67 -4.95
N GLU A 98 10.53 2.74 -5.89
CA GLU A 98 11.60 2.05 -6.58
C GLU A 98 11.87 2.76 -7.91
N HIS A 99 12.99 3.48 -7.99
CA HIS A 99 13.29 4.32 -9.16
C HIS A 99 14.79 4.36 -9.54
N PRO A 100 15.40 3.22 -9.93
CA PRO A 100 16.80 3.20 -10.33
C PRO A 100 17.06 4.20 -11.49
N ASN A 101 18.07 5.06 -11.33
CA ASN A 101 18.37 6.13 -12.30
C ASN A 101 17.18 7.06 -12.60
N ASP A 102 16.35 7.33 -11.59
CA ASP A 102 15.15 8.17 -11.69
C ASP A 102 14.05 7.57 -12.60
N GLN A 103 14.13 6.26 -12.90
CA GLN A 103 13.15 5.53 -13.71
C GLN A 103 12.22 4.74 -12.78
N LEU A 104 11.01 5.25 -12.53
CA LEU A 104 10.05 4.59 -11.65
C LEU A 104 9.65 3.20 -12.19
N THR A 105 9.86 2.16 -11.39
CA THR A 105 9.48 0.77 -11.71
C THR A 105 8.34 0.28 -10.83
N ARG A 106 8.33 0.69 -9.57
CA ARG A 106 7.33 0.28 -8.57
C ARG A 106 7.19 1.37 -7.51
N PHE A 107 6.02 1.43 -6.89
CA PHE A 107 5.82 2.18 -5.67
C PHE A 107 4.94 1.41 -4.69
N ILE A 108 5.14 1.65 -3.41
CA ILE A 108 4.32 1.14 -2.32
C ILE A 108 3.80 2.36 -1.58
N ILE A 109 2.51 2.38 -1.32
CA ILE A 109 1.87 3.38 -0.45
C ILE A 109 1.33 2.63 0.76
N THR A 110 1.56 3.18 1.94
CA THR A 110 1.11 2.60 3.21
C THR A 110 0.39 3.63 4.06
N GLU A 111 -0.61 3.16 4.80
CA GLU A 111 -1.27 3.90 5.85
C GLU A 111 -1.39 3.03 7.11
N ASP A 112 -1.04 3.61 8.25
CA ASP A 112 -1.07 2.94 9.55
C ASP A 112 -2.30 3.40 10.34
N ILE A 113 -3.15 2.46 10.75
CA ILE A 113 -4.30 2.70 11.62
C ILE A 113 -4.03 2.05 12.98
N PHE A 114 -3.95 2.86 14.02
CA PHE A 114 -3.75 2.39 15.38
C PHE A 114 -5.07 1.93 16.01
N GLU A 115 -4.98 0.99 16.96
CA GLU A 115 -6.15 0.40 17.63
C GLU A 115 -7.08 1.44 18.28
N ASP A 116 -6.54 2.54 18.81
CA ASP A 116 -7.32 3.61 19.44
C ASP A 116 -8.05 4.53 18.44
N GLY A 117 -7.66 4.48 17.17
CA GLY A 117 -8.33 5.16 16.05
C GLY A 117 -9.08 4.20 15.11
N LEU A 118 -8.99 2.89 15.33
CA LEU A 118 -9.55 1.89 14.43
C LEU A 118 -11.07 1.85 14.54
N THR A 119 -11.74 2.17 13.44
CA THR A 119 -13.18 1.98 13.29
C THR A 119 -13.49 1.39 11.91
N LYS A 120 -14.75 0.99 11.67
CA LYS A 120 -15.20 0.62 10.32
C LYS A 120 -15.12 1.80 9.33
N HIS A 121 -15.20 3.02 9.83
CA HIS A 121 -15.25 4.27 9.07
C HIS A 121 -13.91 5.00 9.03
#